data_AF-A0A9N9RAN0-F1
#
_entry.id   AF-A0A9N9RAN0-F1
#
_cell.length_a   1.000
_cell.length_b   1.000
_cell.length_c   1.000
_cell.angle_alpha   90.00
_cell.angle_beta   90.00
_cell.angle_gamma   90.00
#
_symmetry.space_group_name_H-M   'P 1'
#
loop_
_entity.id
_entity.type
_entity.pdbx_description
1 polymer ?
#
loop_
_entity_poly.entity_id
_entity_poly.type
_entity_poly.pdbx_seq_one_letter_code
_entity_poly.pdbx_strand_id
1 'polypeptide(L)'
;MGASIVPIIVFTVLWGVVGIVCPFFAPKGPNRGIIQVVLMLTAATCWLFWLCAYMAQMNPLVGPRLNNETLIWISYTWVRFCTSKFKITYLI
;
A
#
# COMPACT_ATOMS: atom_id res chain seq x y z
N MET A 1 -2.22 10.91 -8.94
CA MET A 1 -1.44 9.65 -8.92
C MET A 1 -2.36 8.62 -9.51
N GLY A 2 -2.07 8.17 -10.74
CA GLY A 2 -3.00 7.31 -11.47
C GLY A 2 -3.20 6.01 -10.71
N ALA A 3 -4.46 5.59 -10.55
CA ALA A 3 -4.80 4.28 -10.00
C ALA A 3 -4.00 3.22 -10.76
N SER A 4 -2.89 2.81 -10.16
CA SER A 4 -2.02 1.82 -10.75
C SER A 4 -2.64 0.49 -10.39
N ILE A 5 -3.19 -0.21 -11.38
CA ILE A 5 -3.79 -1.53 -11.15
C ILE A 5 -2.73 -2.55 -10.72
N VAL A 6 -1.46 -2.31 -11.08
CA VAL A 6 -0.32 -3.16 -10.74
C VAL A 6 -0.22 -3.49 -9.24
N PRO A 7 -0.13 -2.51 -8.31
CA PRO A 7 -0.06 -2.81 -6.87
C PRO A 7 -1.29 -3.55 -6.36
N ILE A 8 -2.50 -3.24 -6.86
CA ILE A 8 -3.73 -3.94 -6.44
C ILE A 8 -3.63 -5.43 -6.78
N ILE A 9 -3.20 -5.78 -7.99
CA ILE A 9 -3.06 -7.19 -8.41
C ILE A 9 -1.96 -7.89 -7.62
N VAL A 10 -0.80 -7.26 -7.43
CA VAL A 10 0.32 -7.89 -6.72
C VAL A 10 -0.03 -8.19 -5.26
N PHE A 11 -0.62 -7.24 -4.54
CA PHE A 11 -0.96 -7.44 -3.13
C PHE A 11 -2.17 -8.36 -2.92
N THR A 12 -3.15 -8.38 -3.84
CA THR A 12 -4.26 -9.34 -3.79
C THR A 12 -3.78 -10.77 -4.01
N VAL A 13 -2.89 -11.00 -4.98
CA VAL A 13 -2.31 -12.34 -5.22
C VAL A 13 -1.43 -12.77 -4.06
N LEU A 14 -0.55 -11.89 -3.56
CA LEU A 14 0.35 -12.22 -2.45
C LEU A 14 -0.43 -12.65 -1.21
N TRP A 15 -1.39 -11.84 -0.75
CA TRP A 15 -2.18 -12.17 0.44
C TRP A 15 -3.20 -13.28 0.20
N GLY A 16 -3.73 -13.40 -1.03
CA GLY A 16 -4.58 -14.53 -1.43
C GLY A 16 -3.83 -15.86 -1.34
N VAL A 17 -2.57 -15.90 -1.79
CA VAL A 17 -1.71 -17.10 -1.63
C VAL A 17 -1.48 -17.39 -0.15
N VAL A 18 -1.17 -16.39 0.68
CA VAL A 18 -0.96 -16.61 2.11
C VAL A 18 -2.23 -17.09 2.82
N GLY A 19 -3.39 -16.54 2.49
CA GLY A 19 -4.67 -16.89 3.11
C GLY A 19 -5.26 -18.21 2.62
N ILE A 20 -4.94 -18.65 1.39
CA ILE A 20 -5.52 -19.85 0.79
C ILE A 20 -4.53 -21.01 0.80
N VAL A 21 -3.28 -20.79 0.34
CA VAL A 21 -2.30 -21.87 0.13
C VAL A 21 -1.64 -22.31 1.44
N CYS A 22 -1.25 -21.37 2.31
CA CYS A 22 -0.55 -21.71 3.56
C CYS A 22 -1.39 -22.56 4.54
N PRO A 23 -2.71 -22.36 4.69
CA PRO A 23 -3.55 -23.23 5.53
C PRO A 23 -3.61 -24.70 5.09
N PHE A 24 -3.36 -25.01 3.81
CA PHE A 24 -3.28 -26.40 3.33
C PHE A 24 -1.99 -27.10 3.78
N PHE A 25 -0.90 -26.35 3.89
CA PHE A 25 0.39 -26.86 4.37
C PHE A 25 0.50 -26.93 5.91
N ALA A 26 -0.55 -26.57 6.64
CA ALA A 26 -0.54 -26.63 8.10
C ALA A 26 -0.34 -28.07 8.61
N PRO A 27 0.68 -28.33 9.46
CA PRO A 27 1.02 -29.66 9.93
C PRO A 27 -0.13 -30.30 10.73
N LYS A 28 -0.26 -31.62 10.61
CA LYS A 28 -1.31 -32.40 11.27
C LYS A 28 -0.99 -32.54 12.76
N GLY A 29 -1.54 -31.63 13.57
CA GLY A 29 -1.46 -31.67 15.03
C GLY A 29 -2.76 -31.22 15.71
N PRO A 30 -2.85 -31.31 17.05
CA PRO A 30 -4.06 -30.94 17.81
C PRO A 30 -4.52 -29.50 17.55
N ASN A 31 -3.56 -28.60 17.29
CA ASN A 31 -3.79 -27.17 17.11
C ASN A 31 -3.97 -26.75 15.64
N ARG A 32 -4.17 -27.71 14.71
CA ARG A 32 -4.22 -27.42 13.26
C ARG A 32 -5.29 -26.39 12.90
N GLY A 33 -6.49 -26.48 13.49
CA GLY A 33 -7.56 -25.53 13.22
C GLY A 33 -7.22 -24.10 13.62
N ILE A 34 -6.55 -23.93 14.77
CA ILE A 34 -6.12 -22.62 15.26
C ILE A 34 -5.10 -22.01 14.30
N ILE A 35 -4.11 -22.79 13.85
CA ILE A 35 -3.08 -22.33 12.91
C ILE A 35 -3.73 -21.90 11.58
N GLN A 36 -4.70 -22.65 11.08
CA GLN A 36 -5.41 -22.30 9.84
C GLN A 36 -6.20 -20.99 9.99
N VAL A 37 -6.93 -20.82 11.08
CA VAL A 37 -7.74 -19.62 11.33
C VAL A 37 -6.86 -18.39 11.55
N VAL A 38 -5.75 -18.50 12.29
CA VAL A 38 -4.80 -17.41 12.49
C VAL A 38 -4.18 -16.98 11.15
N LEU A 39 -3.74 -17.92 10.31
CA LEU A 39 -3.20 -17.60 8.98
C LEU A 39 -4.23 -16.91 8.08
N MET A 40 -5.48 -17.39 8.06
CA MET A 40 -6.56 -16.77 7.28
C MET A 40 -6.92 -15.37 7.79
N LEU A 41 -7.04 -15.19 9.11
CA LEU A 41 -7.34 -13.88 9.72
C LEU A 41 -6.22 -12.86 9.51
N THR A 42 -4.95 -13.27 9.65
CA THR A 42 -3.82 -12.39 9.37
C THR A 42 -3.80 -11.97 7.90
N ALA A 43 -4.00 -12.91 6.97
CA ALA A 43 -4.04 -12.57 5.55
C ALA A 43 -5.16 -11.58 5.22
N ALA A 44 -6.36 -11.78 5.78
CA ALA A 44 -7.50 -10.90 5.57
C ALA A 44 -7.29 -9.50 6.15
N THR A 45 -6.81 -9.41 7.40
CA THR A 45 -6.60 -8.13 8.09
C THR A 45 -5.46 -7.32 7.46
N CYS A 46 -4.33 -7.96 7.12
CA CYS A 46 -3.22 -7.28 6.44
C CYS A 46 -3.61 -6.81 5.03
N TRP A 47 -4.40 -7.59 4.29
CA TRP A 47 -4.90 -7.17 2.97
C TRP A 47 -5.86 -5.97 3.07
N LEU A 48 -6.83 -6.02 4.00
CA LEU A 48 -7.77 -4.91 4.23
C LEU A 48 -7.06 -3.63 4.68
N PHE A 49 -6.13 -3.74 5.63
CA PHE A 49 -5.35 -2.59 6.11
C PHE A 49 -4.58 -1.93 4.96
N TRP A 50 -3.90 -2.72 4.14
CA TRP A 50 -3.18 -2.21 2.97
C TRP A 50 -4.13 -1.55 1.96
N LEU A 51 -5.25 -2.20 1.64
CA LEU A 51 -6.20 -1.69 0.65
C LEU A 51 -6.79 -0.33 1.10
N CYS A 52 -7.16 -0.19 2.37
CA CYS A 52 -7.64 1.07 2.93
C CYS A 52 -6.60 2.18 2.83
N ALA A 53 -5.34 1.90 3.19
CA ALA A 53 -4.25 2.87 3.08
C ALA A 53 -3.97 3.28 1.62
N TYR A 54 -4.07 2.33 0.69
CA TYR A 54 -3.91 2.59 -0.74
C TYR A 54 -5.06 3.46 -1.29
N MET A 55 -6.32 3.12 -0.95
CA MET A 55 -7.48 3.88 -1.40
C MET A 55 -7.50 5.31 -0.86
N ALA A 56 -7.07 5.52 0.38
CA ALA A 56 -6.97 6.85 0.99
C ALA A 56 -6.07 7.82 0.20
N GLN A 57 -5.13 7.30 -0.61
CA GLN A 57 -4.18 8.10 -1.38
C GLN A 57 -4.57 8.30 -2.85
N MET A 58 -5.63 7.64 -3.34
CA MET A 58 -6.00 7.70 -4.77
C MET A 58 -6.57 9.06 -5.19
N ASN A 59 -7.26 9.76 -4.29
CA ASN A 59 -7.75 11.12 -4.52
C ASN A 59 -7.42 12.03 -3.32
N PRO A 60 -6.15 12.48 -3.19
CA PRO A 60 -5.73 13.27 -2.05
C PRO A 60 -6.26 14.69 -2.17
N LEU A 61 -7.10 15.11 -1.21
CA LEU A 61 -7.65 16.47 -1.13
C LEU A 61 -6.66 17.48 -0.55
N VAL A 62 -5.62 17.02 0.14
CA VAL A 62 -4.61 17.87 0.81
C VAL A 62 -3.21 17.44 0.37
N GLY A 63 -2.43 18.41 -0.10
CA GLY A 63 -1.02 18.24 -0.42
C GLY A 63 -0.11 18.48 0.81
N PRO A 64 1.10 17.90 0.81
CA PRO A 64 2.07 18.16 1.87
C PRO A 64 2.51 19.64 1.87
N ARG A 65 2.61 20.25 3.06
CA ARG A 65 3.10 21.62 3.26
C ARG A 65 4.55 21.56 3.76
N LEU A 66 5.50 22.02 2.95
CA LEU A 66 6.92 22.02 3.28
C LEU A 66 7.48 23.45 3.29
N ASN A 67 8.53 23.66 4.08
CA ASN A 67 9.31 24.90 4.08
C ASN A 67 10.16 25.01 2.79
N ASN A 68 10.42 26.24 2.37
CA ASN A 68 11.15 26.55 1.13
C ASN A 68 12.53 25.91 1.09
N GLU A 69 13.28 25.93 2.19
CA GLU A 69 14.59 25.28 2.29
C GLU A 69 14.53 23.80 1.95
N THR A 70 13.59 23.06 2.56
CA THR A 70 13.40 21.63 2.31
C THR A 70 12.95 21.37 0.86
N LEU A 71 12.15 22.27 0.30
CA LEU A 71 11.67 22.18 -1.09
C LEU A 71 12.82 22.29 -2.10
N ILE A 72 13.78 23.18 -1.83
CA ILE A 72 14.99 23.36 -2.62
C ILE A 72 15.88 22.11 -2.53
N TRP A 73 16.09 21.56 -1.34
CA TRP A 73 16.87 20.31 -1.19
C TRP A 73 16.24 19.12 -1.92
N ILE A 74 14.91 19.01 -1.89
CA ILE A 74 14.18 17.95 -2.61
C ILE A 74 14.30 18.14 -4.13
N SER A 75 14.25 19.37 -4.63
CA SER A 75 14.36 19.63 -6.08
C SER A 75 15.75 19.27 -6.63
N TYR A 76 16.81 19.50 -5.84
CA TYR A 76 18.17 19.07 -6.18
C TYR A 76 18.35 17.55 -6.14
N THR A 77 17.81 16.88 -5.12
CA THR A 77 18.01 15.43 -4.93
C THR A 77 17.12 14.61 -5.86
N TRP A 78 15.88 15.04 -6.06
CA TRP A 78 14.85 14.33 -6.80
C TRP A 78 14.36 15.19 -7.99
N VAL A 79 15.28 15.49 -8.91
CA VAL A 79 15.09 16.38 -10.09
C VAL A 79 13.81 16.10 -10.88
N ARG A 80 13.39 14.84 -10.99
CA ARG A 80 12.20 14.41 -11.76
C ARG A 80 10.85 14.67 -11.05
N PHE A 81 10.86 14.94 -9.74
CA PHE A 81 9.64 14.99 -8.92
C PHE A 81 9.02 16.41 -8.87
N CYS A 82 9.84 17.44 -8.97
CA CYS A 82 9.42 18.84 -8.81
C CYS A 82 8.49 19.35 -9.93
N THR A 83 8.76 18.97 -11.19
CA THR A 83 8.01 19.45 -12.37
C THR A 83 6.51 19.06 -12.35
N SER A 84 6.17 17.93 -11.72
CA SER A 84 4.81 17.36 -11.78
C SER A 84 3.88 17.85 -10.67
N LYS A 85 4.42 18.25 -9.51
CA LYS A 85 3.63 18.68 -8.34
C LYS A 85 3.49 20.20 -8.25
N PHE A 86 4.47 20.97 -8.72
CA PHE A 86 4.42 22.44 -8.69
C PHE A 86 3.35 23.00 -9.64
N LYS A 87 3.11 22.34 -10.78
CA LYS A 87 2.12 22.78 -11.78
C LYS A 87 0.66 22.72 -11.29
N ILE A 88 0.36 21.93 -10.25
CA ILE A 88 -1.00 21.78 -9.68
C ILE A 88 -1.26 22.80 -8.56
N THR A 89 -0.22 23.27 -7.87
CA THR A 89 -0.36 24.20 -6.73
C THR A 89 -0.30 25.68 -7.13
N TYR A 90 0.20 26.02 -8.33
CA TYR A 90 0.32 27.41 -8.82
C TYR A 90 -0.64 27.77 -9.98
N LEU A 91 -1.58 26.89 -10.34
CA LEU A 91 -2.61 27.13 -11.37
C LEU A 91 -4.05 27.11 -10.82
N ILE A 92 -4.18 27.14 -9.49
CA ILE A 92 -5.37 27.53 -8.72
C ILE A 92 -4.93 28.71 -7.87
#